data_AF-A0A851WCI6-F1
#
_entry.id   AF-A0A851WCI6-F1
#
_cell.length_a   1.000
_cell.length_b   1.000
_cell.length_c   1.000
_cell.angle_alpha   90.00
_cell.angle_beta   90.00
_cell.angle_gamma   90.00
#
_symmetry.space_group_name_H-M   'P 1'
#
loop_
_entity.id
_entity.type
_entity.pdbx_description
1 polymer ?
#
loop_
_entity_poly.entity_id
_entity_poly.type
_entity_poly.pdbx_seq_one_letter_code
_entity_poly.pdbx_strand_id
1 'polypeptide(L)'
;LLLLLLLSGRAPAMRSRDFTAKDIVYLHPSTTPYPRGFKCFTCEKASDNYECNRWAPDVYCPRGTRYCFSQHMMKASGESVSVTKRCVPLEECLSTGCTYIKHEEYKVCTSCCEGSICNLPLPRNASDAVFATLAPLSGTPRPAPPGLGTPLGLSLAL
;
A
#
# COMPACT_ATOMS: atom_id res chain seq x y z
N LEU A 1 23.47 29.03 -47.55
CA LEU A 1 23.89 28.59 -46.20
C LEU A 1 22.61 28.44 -45.37
N LEU A 2 22.09 27.21 -45.22
CA LEU A 2 20.84 26.94 -44.49
C LEU A 2 21.04 27.22 -42.99
N LEU A 3 20.31 28.18 -42.42
CA LEU A 3 20.17 28.30 -40.98
C LEU A 3 19.08 27.33 -40.50
N LEU A 4 19.49 26.22 -39.89
CA LEU A 4 18.62 25.34 -39.10
C LEU A 4 18.27 26.06 -37.79
N LEU A 5 17.06 26.64 -37.74
CA LEU A 5 16.47 27.12 -36.50
C LEU A 5 16.10 25.91 -35.63
N LEU A 6 16.90 25.65 -34.60
CA LEU A 6 16.59 24.68 -33.56
C LEU A 6 15.46 25.23 -32.70
N LEU A 7 14.23 24.83 -33.02
CA LEU A 7 13.09 24.98 -32.12
C LEU A 7 13.34 24.07 -30.91
N SER A 8 13.92 24.63 -29.86
CA SER A 8 13.93 24.03 -28.52
C SER A 8 12.52 24.15 -27.93
N GLY A 9 11.59 23.40 -28.51
CA GLY A 9 10.29 23.16 -27.91
C GLY A 9 10.53 22.45 -26.58
N ARG A 10 10.48 23.21 -25.48
CA ARG A 10 10.44 22.64 -24.13
C ARG A 10 9.13 21.87 -24.05
N ALA A 11 9.19 20.56 -24.29
CA ALA A 11 8.04 19.69 -24.09
C ALA A 11 7.53 19.97 -22.66
N PRO A 12 6.22 20.22 -22.48
CA PRO A 12 5.69 20.30 -21.13
C PRO A 12 6.07 19.00 -20.43
N ALA A 13 6.66 19.10 -19.24
CA ALA A 13 6.93 17.94 -18.41
C ALA A 13 5.63 17.14 -18.35
N MET A 14 5.63 15.94 -18.96
CA MET A 14 4.44 15.09 -19.01
C MET A 14 4.13 14.71 -17.58
N ARG A 15 3.17 15.43 -16.99
CA ARG A 15 2.74 15.18 -15.62
C ARG A 15 2.12 13.79 -15.63
N SER A 16 2.85 12.84 -15.05
CA SER A 16 2.39 11.47 -14.86
C SER A 16 0.98 11.52 -14.26
N ARG A 17 0.01 10.96 -14.99
CA ARG A 17 -1.38 10.86 -14.54
C ARG A 17 -1.43 9.75 -13.50
N ASP A 18 -2.14 9.96 -12.39
CA ASP A 18 -2.33 8.89 -11.40
C ASP A 18 -3.07 7.70 -12.03
N PHE A 19 -2.61 6.47 -11.72
CA PHE A 19 -3.31 5.23 -12.08
C PHE A 19 -4.50 5.01 -11.15
N THR A 20 -5.65 4.67 -11.73
CA THR A 20 -6.92 4.51 -11.02
C THR A 20 -7.51 3.14 -11.27
N ALA A 21 -8.55 2.78 -10.50
CA ALA A 21 -9.28 1.52 -10.72
C ALA A 21 -9.88 1.40 -12.14
N LYS A 22 -10.13 2.52 -12.82
CA LYS A 22 -10.64 2.54 -14.21
C LYS A 22 -9.59 2.12 -15.23
N ASP A 23 -8.31 2.23 -14.89
CA ASP A 23 -7.20 1.83 -15.76
C ASP A 23 -6.95 0.30 -15.69
N ILE A 24 -7.67 -0.42 -14.82
CA ILE A 24 -7.62 -1.87 -14.70
C ILE A 24 -8.48 -2.49 -15.81
N VAL A 25 -7.83 -2.89 -16.91
CA VAL A 25 -8.51 -3.40 -18.11
C VAL A 25 -9.18 -4.75 -17.86
N TYR A 26 -8.50 -5.67 -17.15
CA TYR A 26 -9.03 -6.98 -16.82
C TYR A 26 -8.19 -7.60 -15.70
N LEU A 27 -8.82 -8.07 -14.62
CA LEU A 27 -8.18 -8.96 -13.66
C LEU A 27 -8.62 -10.37 -14.03
N HIS A 28 -7.70 -11.24 -14.44
CA HIS A 28 -8.08 -12.60 -14.83
C HIS A 28 -8.78 -13.34 -13.67
N PRO A 29 -9.93 -14.02 -13.91
CA PRO A 29 -10.74 -14.67 -12.86
C PRO A 29 -9.92 -15.69 -12.06
N SER A 30 -9.72 -15.46 -10.76
CA SER A 30 -10.51 -15.88 -9.58
C SER A 30 -10.46 -17.34 -9.15
N THR A 31 -9.73 -18.23 -9.83
CA THR A 31 -9.22 -19.44 -9.16
C THR A 31 -7.86 -19.10 -8.57
N THR A 32 -7.82 -18.96 -7.25
CA THR A 32 -6.56 -18.78 -6.53
C THR A 32 -5.76 -20.08 -6.66
N PRO A 33 -4.47 -20.06 -7.05
CA PRO A 33 -3.66 -21.28 -7.18
C PRO A 33 -3.49 -22.03 -5.86
N TYR A 34 -3.82 -21.40 -4.73
CA TYR A 34 -3.86 -21.98 -3.40
C TYR A 34 -4.91 -21.24 -2.54
N PRO A 35 -5.47 -21.85 -1.48
CA PRO A 35 -6.43 -21.19 -0.60
C PRO A 35 -5.88 -19.86 -0.06
N ARG A 36 -6.71 -18.80 -0.11
CA ARG A 36 -6.34 -17.43 0.26
C ARG A 36 -5.22 -16.81 -0.58
N GLY A 37 -5.04 -17.26 -1.82
CA GLY A 37 -4.19 -16.57 -2.79
C GLY A 37 -4.65 -15.13 -2.99
N PHE A 38 -3.70 -14.21 -3.03
CA PHE A 38 -3.93 -12.78 -3.23
C PHE A 38 -2.90 -12.23 -4.21
N LYS A 39 -3.21 -11.06 -4.78
CA LYS A 39 -2.31 -10.33 -5.68
C LYS A 39 -1.95 -8.99 -5.06
N CYS A 40 -0.82 -8.45 -5.46
CA CYS A 40 -0.43 -7.06 -5.19
C CYS A 40 0.07 -6.46 -6.49
N PHE A 41 0.05 -5.14 -6.61
CA PHE A 41 0.93 -4.49 -7.57
C PHE A 41 2.39 -4.75 -7.14
N THR A 42 3.25 -5.13 -8.08
CA THR A 42 4.68 -5.35 -7.80
C THR A 42 5.55 -4.66 -8.83
N CYS A 43 6.53 -3.90 -8.37
CA CYS A 43 7.50 -3.19 -9.20
C CYS A 43 8.74 -2.85 -8.34
N GLU A 44 9.89 -2.68 -8.97
CA GLU A 44 11.14 -2.30 -8.32
C GLU A 44 11.60 -0.96 -8.91
N LYS A 45 11.68 0.09 -8.08
CA LYS A 45 12.19 1.42 -8.46
C LYS A 45 11.55 2.00 -9.74
N ALA A 46 10.24 1.83 -9.91
CA ALA A 46 9.49 2.51 -10.98
C ALA A 46 9.52 4.03 -10.76
N SER A 47 9.45 4.82 -11.83
CA SER A 47 9.51 6.29 -11.74
C SER A 47 8.34 6.90 -10.97
N ASP A 48 7.17 6.27 -11.07
CA ASP A 48 5.94 6.73 -10.42
C ASP A 48 4.92 5.59 -10.25
N ASN A 49 3.74 5.93 -9.70
CA ASN A 49 2.67 4.97 -9.46
C ASN A 49 2.08 4.42 -10.77
N TYR A 50 2.07 5.23 -11.83
CA TYR A 50 1.45 4.86 -13.08
C TYR A 50 2.28 3.80 -13.80
N GLU A 51 3.57 4.04 -13.98
CA GLU A 51 4.50 3.06 -14.53
C GLU A 51 4.51 1.78 -13.69
N CYS A 52 4.54 1.89 -12.36
CA CYS A 52 4.49 0.72 -11.48
C CYS A 52 3.22 -0.13 -11.69
N ASN A 53 2.04 0.49 -11.67
CA ASN A 53 0.78 -0.24 -11.74
C ASN A 53 0.47 -0.75 -13.15
N ARG A 54 0.85 0.02 -14.18
CA ARG A 54 0.57 -0.31 -15.59
C ARG A 54 1.32 -1.57 -16.05
N TRP A 55 2.55 -1.73 -15.60
CA TRP A 55 3.42 -2.84 -16.00
C TRP A 55 3.56 -3.93 -14.93
N ALA A 56 2.81 -3.82 -13.83
CA ALA A 56 2.79 -4.85 -12.81
C ALA A 56 2.32 -6.18 -13.42
N PRO A 57 3.01 -7.29 -13.15
CA PRO A 57 2.61 -8.60 -13.63
C PRO A 57 1.30 -9.04 -12.95
N ASP A 58 0.37 -9.61 -13.72
CA ASP A 58 -0.89 -10.16 -13.21
C ASP A 58 -0.69 -11.57 -12.60
N VAL A 59 0.14 -11.66 -11.55
CA VAL A 59 0.51 -12.92 -10.89
C VAL A 59 0.12 -12.91 -9.41
N TYR A 60 -0.11 -14.11 -8.85
CA TYR A 60 -0.35 -14.27 -7.42
C TYR A 60 0.95 -14.11 -6.62
N CYS A 61 0.81 -13.60 -5.40
CA CYS A 61 1.92 -13.49 -4.47
C CYS A 61 2.51 -14.87 -4.10
N PRO A 62 3.79 -14.95 -3.70
CA PRO A 62 4.39 -16.20 -3.26
C PRO A 62 3.84 -16.65 -1.90
N ARG A 63 3.96 -17.95 -1.61
CA ARG A 63 3.64 -18.51 -0.29
C ARG A 63 4.50 -17.85 0.79
N GLY A 64 3.96 -17.75 2.00
CA GLY A 64 4.62 -17.09 3.13
C GLY A 64 4.42 -15.57 3.18
N THR A 65 3.85 -14.96 2.14
CA THR A 65 3.44 -13.55 2.16
C THR A 65 1.97 -13.39 2.53
N ARG A 66 1.61 -12.21 3.06
CA ARG A 66 0.23 -11.89 3.44
C ARG A 66 -0.18 -10.44 3.16
N TYR A 67 0.79 -9.56 2.92
CA TYR A 67 0.54 -8.12 2.80
C TYR A 67 1.14 -7.56 1.52
N CYS A 68 0.52 -6.49 1.03
CA CYS A 68 1.08 -5.69 -0.03
C CYS A 68 1.85 -4.51 0.57
N PHE A 69 3.15 -4.47 0.29
CA PHE A 69 4.06 -3.39 0.66
C PHE A 69 4.07 -2.30 -0.41
N SER A 70 4.21 -1.04 0.01
CA SER A 70 4.51 0.08 -0.87
C SER A 70 5.50 1.03 -0.22
N GLN A 71 6.58 1.33 -0.93
CA GLN A 71 7.54 2.38 -0.59
C GLN A 71 7.53 3.41 -1.70
N HIS A 72 7.43 4.67 -1.30
CA HIS A 72 7.40 5.82 -2.19
C HIS A 72 8.45 6.82 -1.74
N MET A 73 9.48 6.99 -2.55
CA MET A 73 10.45 8.07 -2.43
C MET A 73 9.98 9.23 -3.29
N MET A 74 9.88 10.41 -2.70
CA MET A 74 9.44 11.63 -3.37
C MET A 74 10.29 12.83 -2.95
N LYS A 75 10.36 13.86 -3.79
CA LYS A 75 10.90 15.16 -3.41
C LYS A 75 10.01 15.82 -2.36
N ALA A 76 10.55 16.80 -1.64
CA ALA A 76 9.77 17.64 -0.72
C ALA A 76 8.57 18.33 -1.42
N SER A 77 8.68 18.60 -2.72
CA SER A 77 7.60 19.11 -3.57
C SER A 77 6.45 18.11 -3.82
N GLY A 78 6.63 16.83 -3.46
CA GLY A 78 5.68 15.75 -3.70
C GLY A 78 5.85 15.02 -5.03
N GLU A 79 6.83 15.41 -5.86
CA GLU A 79 7.16 14.70 -7.10
C GLU A 79 7.77 13.33 -6.81
N SER A 80 7.22 12.28 -7.41
CA SER A 80 7.73 10.91 -7.29
C SER A 80 9.17 10.81 -7.80
N VAL A 81 10.02 10.12 -7.05
CA VAL A 81 11.40 9.80 -7.42
C VAL A 81 11.53 8.31 -7.70
N SER A 82 10.99 7.47 -6.81
CA SER A 82 10.91 6.04 -7.04
C SER A 82 9.77 5.38 -6.28
N VAL A 83 9.25 4.30 -6.84
CA VAL A 83 8.17 3.50 -6.30
C VAL A 83 8.57 2.03 -6.31
N THR A 84 8.43 1.39 -5.16
CA THR A 84 8.64 -0.05 -5.01
C THR A 84 7.44 -0.68 -4.34
N LYS A 85 6.89 -1.73 -4.94
CA LYS A 85 5.75 -2.48 -4.41
C LYS A 85 6.06 -3.97 -4.43
N ARG A 86 5.73 -4.68 -3.34
CA ARG A 86 6.09 -6.09 -3.15
C ARG A 86 5.02 -6.84 -2.37
N CYS A 87 4.93 -8.15 -2.59
CA CYS A 87 4.25 -9.04 -1.66
C CYS A 87 5.21 -9.37 -0.51
N VAL A 88 4.80 -9.19 0.75
CA VAL A 88 5.70 -9.34 1.90
C VAL A 88 5.07 -10.12 3.05
N PRO A 89 5.89 -10.73 3.94
CA PRO A 89 5.42 -11.27 5.22
C PRO A 89 5.20 -10.14 6.25
N LEU A 90 4.82 -10.50 7.49
CA LEU A 90 4.47 -9.52 8.53
C LEU A 90 5.65 -8.63 8.93
N GLU A 91 6.84 -9.22 8.99
CA GLU A 91 8.05 -8.60 9.55
C GLU A 91 8.45 -7.35 8.78
N GLU A 92 8.23 -7.34 7.46
CA GLU A 92 8.51 -6.17 6.60
C GLU A 92 7.47 -5.04 6.76
N CYS A 93 6.30 -5.32 7.33
CA CYS A 93 5.24 -4.33 7.54
C CYS A 93 5.26 -3.69 8.93
N LEU A 94 6.17 -4.11 9.82
CA LEU A 94 6.28 -3.55 11.17
C LEU A 94 6.90 -2.15 11.19
N SER A 95 7.53 -1.71 10.10
CA SER A 95 8.17 -0.39 9.97
C SER A 95 7.48 0.46 8.88
N THR A 96 6.24 0.86 9.11
CA THR A 96 5.52 1.84 8.28
C THR A 96 5.73 3.28 8.79
N GLY A 97 5.49 4.27 7.93
CA GLY A 97 5.65 5.68 8.25
C GLY A 97 6.43 6.45 7.18
N CYS A 98 6.69 7.73 7.44
CA CYS A 98 7.49 8.57 6.55
C CYS A 98 8.76 9.07 7.24
N THR A 99 9.88 9.01 6.53
CA THR A 99 11.19 9.53 6.96
C THR A 99 11.64 10.62 6.00
N TYR A 100 12.10 11.74 6.56
CA TYR A 100 12.62 12.87 5.79
C TYR A 100 14.15 12.83 5.76
N ILE A 101 14.73 12.88 4.56
CA ILE A 101 16.17 12.92 4.32
C ILE A 101 16.54 14.37 4.02
N LYS A 102 16.89 15.13 5.08
CA LYS A 102 17.06 16.59 5.02
C LYS A 102 18.12 17.05 4.01
N HIS A 103 19.20 16.29 3.85
CA HIS A 103 20.32 16.67 2.98
C HIS A 103 19.97 16.58 1.49
N GLU A 104 19.03 15.71 1.12
CA GLU A 104 18.69 15.43 -0.29
C GLU A 104 17.29 15.95 -0.66
N GLU A 105 16.62 16.62 0.28
CA GLU A 105 15.23 17.10 0.13
C GLU A 105 14.23 16.01 -0.29
N TYR A 106 14.50 14.77 0.11
CA TYR A 106 13.62 13.62 -0.15
C TYR A 106 12.81 13.23 1.08
N LYS A 107 11.65 12.63 0.81
CA LYS A 107 10.76 11.99 1.77
C LYS A 107 10.51 10.56 1.30
N VAL A 108 10.73 9.60 2.19
CA VAL A 108 10.46 8.18 1.94
C VAL A 108 9.29 7.76 2.81
N CYS A 109 8.18 7.37 2.20
CA CYS A 109 7.00 6.88 2.90
C CYS A 109 6.77 5.39 2.60
N THR A 110 6.44 4.64 3.65
CA THR A 110 6.23 3.19 3.60
C THR A 110 4.85 2.86 4.20
N SER A 111 4.05 2.07 3.47
CA SER A 111 2.76 1.55 3.91
C SER A 111 2.63 0.06 3.61
N CYS A 112 1.78 -0.61 4.39
CA CYS A 112 1.33 -1.96 4.09
C CYS A 112 -0.19 -2.06 4.14
N CYS A 113 -0.76 -2.96 3.34
CA CYS A 113 -2.18 -3.27 3.39
C CYS A 113 -2.45 -4.78 3.29
N GLU A 114 -3.55 -5.23 3.88
CA GLU A 114 -4.09 -6.58 3.73
C GLU A 114 -5.24 -6.59 2.72
N GLY A 115 -5.18 -7.48 1.73
CA GLY A 115 -6.21 -7.64 0.70
C GLY A 115 -5.62 -7.75 -0.70
N SER A 116 -6.38 -8.35 -1.63
CA SER A 116 -5.94 -8.44 -3.02
C SER A 116 -5.91 -7.05 -3.66
N ILE A 117 -4.83 -6.72 -4.34
CA ILE A 117 -4.56 -5.45 -5.06
C ILE A 117 -4.78 -4.19 -4.22
N CYS A 118 -4.68 -4.29 -2.90
CA CYS A 118 -4.98 -3.18 -1.97
C CYS A 118 -3.98 -2.02 -2.09
N ASN A 119 -2.77 -2.28 -2.59
CA ASN A 119 -1.70 -1.29 -2.72
C ASN A 119 -1.77 -0.48 -4.04
N LEU A 120 -2.99 -0.20 -4.52
CA LEU A 120 -3.23 0.65 -5.68
C LEU A 120 -2.68 2.09 -5.51
N PRO A 121 -2.98 2.81 -4.40
CA PRO A 121 -2.41 4.14 -4.14
C PRO A 121 -0.97 4.05 -3.57
N LEU A 122 -0.30 5.20 -3.47
CA LEU A 122 0.98 5.35 -2.77
C LEU A 122 0.81 6.12 -1.47
N PRO A 123 1.59 5.78 -0.43
CA PRO A 123 1.69 6.62 0.74
C PRO A 123 2.40 7.93 0.38
N ARG A 124 1.87 9.06 0.84
CA ARG A 124 2.46 10.38 0.63
C ARG A 124 2.73 11.10 1.94
N ASN A 125 2.11 10.73 3.05
CA ASN A 125 2.21 11.41 4.35
C ASN A 125 2.06 10.43 5.52
N ALA A 126 2.27 10.88 6.76
CA ALA A 126 2.15 10.00 7.93
C ALA A 126 0.75 9.38 8.10
N SER A 127 -0.30 10.02 7.58
CA SER A 127 -1.68 9.53 7.67
C SER A 127 -1.98 8.33 6.77
N ASP A 128 -1.29 8.20 5.63
CA ASP A 128 -1.48 7.11 4.67
C ASP A 128 -0.29 6.14 4.62
N ALA A 129 0.85 6.52 5.20
CA ALA A 129 2.01 5.66 5.46
C ALA A 129 1.80 4.79 6.70
N VAL A 130 0.75 3.96 6.70
CA VAL A 130 0.35 3.12 7.83
C VAL A 130 0.32 1.65 7.44
N PHE A 131 0.20 0.78 8.44
CA PHE A 131 -0.12 -0.64 8.24
C PHE A 131 -1.62 -0.88 8.43
N ALA A 132 -2.37 -0.97 7.32
CA ALA A 132 -3.80 -1.23 7.33
C ALA A 132 -4.09 -2.73 7.22
N THR A 133 -4.66 -3.32 8.29
CA THR A 133 -5.03 -4.75 8.31
C THR A 133 -6.54 -4.93 8.47
N LEU A 134 -7.06 -6.02 7.90
CA LEU A 134 -8.46 -6.40 8.06
C LEU A 134 -8.66 -7.27 9.31
N ALA A 135 -7.64 -8.05 9.67
CA ALA A 135 -7.61 -8.81 10.91
C ALA A 135 -6.81 -8.07 12.00
N PRO A 136 -7.27 -8.08 13.28
CA PRO A 136 -6.44 -7.63 14.39
C PRO A 136 -5.10 -8.37 14.36
N LEU A 137 -4.00 -7.65 14.49
CA LEU A 137 -2.64 -8.20 14.56
C LEU A 137 -2.42 -9.08 15.81
N SER A 138 -3.41 -9.16 16.70
CA SER A 138 -3.37 -9.87 17.97
C SER A 138 -4.46 -10.95 18.03
N GLY A 139 -4.03 -12.21 18.06
CA GLY A 139 -4.83 -13.35 18.52
C GLY A 139 -4.91 -13.40 20.06
N THR A 140 -5.17 -12.27 20.72
CA THR A 140 -5.51 -12.26 22.14
C THR A 140 -7.02 -12.35 22.27
N PRO A 141 -7.58 -13.43 22.87
CA PRO A 141 -8.98 -13.44 23.24
C PRO A 141 -9.22 -12.23 24.13
N ARG A 142 -10.11 -11.33 23.70
CA ARG A 142 -10.61 -10.25 24.55
C ARG A 142 -11.20 -10.95 25.80
N PRO A 143 -10.71 -10.67 27.03
CA PRO A 143 -11.44 -11.13 28.20
C PRO A 143 -12.85 -10.57 28.09
N ALA A 144 -13.84 -11.44 28.14
CA ALA A 144 -15.22 -11.01 28.24
C ALA A 144 -15.33 -10.01 29.41
N PRO A 145 -16.09 -8.90 29.27
CA PRO A 145 -16.32 -8.03 30.40
C PRO A 145 -16.89 -8.87 31.55
N PRO A 146 -16.47 -8.65 32.81
CA PRO A 146 -17.03 -9.37 33.93
C PRO A 146 -18.55 -9.17 33.89
N GLY A 147 -19.26 -10.27 33.70
CA GLY A 147 -20.72 -10.28 33.71
C GLY A 147 -21.18 -9.58 34.97
N LEU A 148 -22.02 -8.57 34.78
CA LEU A 148 -22.70 -7.86 35.86
C LEU A 148 -23.43 -8.93 36.68
N GLY A 149 -22.91 -9.20 37.88
CA GLY A 149 -23.48 -10.21 38.77
C GLY A 149 -24.97 -9.93 38.97
N THR A 150 -25.79 -10.90 38.63
CA THR A 150 -27.19 -10.94 39.02
C THR A 150 -27.25 -10.92 40.56
N PRO A 151 -27.93 -9.94 41.19
CA PRO A 151 -28.14 -10.02 42.62
C PRO A 151 -29.07 -11.20 42.90
N LEU A 152 -28.59 -12.13 43.73
CA LEU A 152 -29.40 -13.16 44.36
C LEU A 152 -30.62 -12.49 45.01
N GLY A 153 -31.83 -12.87 44.61
CA GLY A 153 -33.04 -12.45 45.28
C GLY A 153 -33.04 -12.93 46.72
N LEU A 154 -33.15 -12.01 47.69
CA LEU A 154 -33.53 -12.33 49.05
C LEU A 154 -35.04 -12.63 49.07
N SER A 155 -35.39 -13.91 49.19
CA SER A 155 -36.71 -14.31 49.66
C SER A 155 -36.74 -14.13 51.18
N LEU A 156 -37.42 -13.10 51.68
CA LEU A 156 -37.85 -13.06 53.08
C LEU A 156 -39.11 -13.92 53.21
N ALA A 157 -39.00 -15.00 53.98
CA ALA A 157 -40.13 -15.69 54.57
C ALA A 157 -40.27 -15.20 56.02
N LEU A 158 -41.42 -14.58 56.32
CA LEU A 158 -42.12 -14.59 57.62
C LEU A 158 -43.46 -13.83 57.45
#